data_AF-L0AXF7-F1
#
_entry.id   AF-L0AXF7-F1
#
_cell.length_a   1.000
_cell.length_b   1.000
_cell.length_c   1.000
_cell.angle_alpha   90.00
_cell.angle_beta   90.00
_cell.angle_gamma   90.00
#
_symmetry.space_group_name_H-M   'P 1'
#
loop_
_entity.id
_entity.type
_entity.pdbx_description
1 polymer ?
#
loop_
_entity_poly.entity_id
_entity_poly.type
_entity_poly.pdbx_seq_one_letter_code
_entity_poly.pdbx_strand_id
1 'polypeptide(L)'
;MSENVVVDIYLYPVNSGTTDGYDEIYYSTDGDVKIVIETDPQLPGYKRVVHTPKRGGATIGGILEAGVATRDFDNSIKTCHAISVYYWTGDLSYTTHLIVQLDGGYGRRYYAPNRNGMNWIDKTTEIERSLIRALDMENCNWNRAHVLDVLGNRFPPFNCYTCFDNVDIDTEVSDERNGQYRRVTYSLSDLSYIGRFMENGSNIIGIDITEEVSTVYIYWHPSMAKDPLLIHIPSEEYEDREIYDSGAWYQRVSSHGHRWEQVKDIRLESKESVFKLIQTISRMVSNAVTNGIMQPKVQANFPESKRRIGWNIKPGNVPRHLDLGIPAVQDQSKRQNLPAQKVHPKAPAHPEKRGGEYKEKLGREKSVKPSEGASSGTIVAVIGISIIGVGLLVFLKVIIVPITTRSIRRRLCLF
;
A
#
# COMPACT_ATOMS: atom_id res chain seq x y z
N MET A 1 -23.96 -25.10 -24.80
CA MET A 1 -24.02 -24.57 -23.42
C MET A 1 -22.64 -23.99 -23.14
N SER A 2 -22.54 -22.75 -22.64
CA SER A 2 -21.25 -22.22 -22.21
C SER A 2 -20.81 -22.98 -20.97
N GLU A 3 -19.55 -23.42 -20.94
CA GLU A 3 -18.96 -24.05 -19.77
C GLU A 3 -18.67 -22.96 -18.72
N ASN A 4 -19.08 -23.21 -17.49
CA ASN A 4 -18.88 -22.29 -16.37
C ASN A 4 -17.75 -22.80 -15.51
N VAL A 5 -16.76 -21.95 -15.23
CA VAL A 5 -15.62 -22.25 -14.36
C VAL A 5 -15.80 -21.53 -13.03
N VAL A 6 -15.46 -22.20 -11.94
CA VAL A 6 -15.39 -21.59 -10.61
C VAL A 6 -13.94 -21.20 -10.34
N VAL A 7 -13.71 -19.94 -9.99
CA VAL A 7 -12.36 -19.40 -9.72
C VAL A 7 -12.22 -19.15 -8.24
N ASP A 8 -11.16 -19.69 -7.62
CA ASP A 8 -10.76 -19.30 -6.28
C ASP A 8 -9.72 -18.18 -6.35
N ILE A 9 -10.05 -17.00 -5.81
CA ILE A 9 -9.16 -15.83 -5.85
C ILE A 9 -8.02 -15.90 -4.83
N TYR A 10 -8.06 -16.86 -3.89
CA TYR A 10 -6.93 -17.20 -3.01
C TYR A 10 -5.92 -18.15 -3.65
N LEU A 11 -6.23 -18.71 -4.83
CA LEU A 11 -5.24 -19.48 -5.58
C LEU A 11 -4.30 -18.50 -6.31
N TYR A 12 -3.04 -18.57 -5.92
CA TYR A 12 -1.93 -17.87 -6.55
C TYR A 12 -0.73 -18.81 -6.63
N PRO A 13 0.30 -18.45 -7.39
CA PRO A 13 1.39 -19.36 -7.75
C PRO A 13 2.17 -20.04 -6.63
N VAL A 14 2.29 -19.39 -5.46
CA VAL A 14 3.06 -19.95 -4.34
C VAL A 14 2.19 -20.88 -3.47
N ASN A 15 0.88 -20.89 -3.67
CA ASN A 15 -0.02 -21.80 -2.97
C ASN A 15 0.02 -23.21 -3.59
N SER A 16 -0.09 -24.22 -2.74
CA SER A 16 0.02 -25.68 -3.03
C SER A 16 -1.03 -26.27 -3.99
N GLY A 17 -1.76 -25.43 -4.71
CA GLY A 17 -2.81 -25.78 -5.67
C GLY A 17 -2.51 -25.33 -7.10
N THR A 18 -1.26 -24.99 -7.44
CA THR A 18 -0.89 -24.63 -8.81
C THR A 18 0.22 -25.50 -9.37
N THR A 19 0.26 -25.63 -10.70
CA THR A 19 1.37 -26.27 -11.43
C THR A 19 2.17 -25.21 -12.18
N ASP A 20 3.50 -25.28 -12.06
CA ASP A 20 4.42 -24.33 -12.70
C ASP A 20 4.31 -24.40 -14.23
N GLY A 21 3.96 -23.28 -14.85
CA GLY A 21 4.14 -23.05 -16.28
C GLY A 21 5.35 -22.15 -16.56
N TYR A 22 5.68 -22.00 -17.84
CA TYR A 22 6.69 -21.02 -18.27
C TYR A 22 6.14 -19.59 -18.17
N ASP A 23 7.00 -18.61 -17.91
CA ASP A 23 6.70 -17.16 -17.96
C ASP A 23 5.62 -16.67 -16.98
N GLU A 24 5.69 -17.06 -15.70
CA GLU A 24 4.74 -16.62 -14.64
C GLU A 24 3.27 -17.02 -14.91
N ILE A 25 3.09 -18.07 -15.71
CA ILE A 25 1.78 -18.68 -15.99
C ILE A 25 1.60 -19.90 -15.11
N TYR A 26 0.45 -20.00 -14.44
CA TYR A 26 0.12 -21.11 -13.57
C TYR A 26 -1.27 -21.65 -13.88
N TYR A 27 -1.52 -22.90 -13.52
CA TYR A 27 -2.83 -23.52 -13.67
C TYR A 27 -3.36 -24.00 -12.34
N SER A 28 -4.66 -23.86 -12.10
CA SER A 28 -5.31 -24.53 -10.97
C SER A 28 -5.10 -26.05 -11.03
N THR A 29 -5.24 -26.75 -9.92
CA THR A 29 -5.13 -28.23 -9.84
C THR A 29 -5.99 -28.96 -10.87
N ASP A 30 -7.17 -28.43 -11.17
CA ASP A 30 -8.10 -29.02 -12.14
C ASP A 30 -7.76 -28.61 -13.59
N GLY A 31 -6.83 -27.67 -13.77
CA GLY A 31 -6.32 -27.21 -15.06
C GLY A 31 -7.25 -26.27 -15.83
N ASP A 32 -8.40 -25.90 -15.26
CA ASP A 32 -9.44 -25.11 -15.94
C ASP A 32 -9.25 -23.59 -15.86
N VAL A 33 -8.39 -23.12 -14.95
CA VAL A 33 -8.07 -21.70 -14.77
C VAL A 33 -6.60 -21.45 -15.07
N LYS A 34 -6.31 -20.50 -15.96
CA LYS A 34 -4.99 -19.92 -16.19
C LYS A 34 -4.82 -18.70 -15.29
N ILE A 35 -3.74 -18.67 -14.53
CA ILE A 35 -3.36 -17.59 -13.61
C ILE A 35 -2.11 -16.91 -14.18
N VAL A 36 -2.10 -15.58 -14.28
CA VAL A 36 -0.95 -14.78 -14.74
C VAL A 36 -0.68 -13.71 -13.71
N ILE A 37 0.57 -13.60 -13.24
CA ILE A 37 1.00 -12.44 -12.45
C ILE A 37 1.48 -11.37 -13.42
N GLU A 38 1.02 -10.14 -13.20
CA GLU A 38 1.40 -8.99 -14.01
C GLU A 38 1.88 -7.86 -13.10
N THR A 39 2.94 -7.19 -13.56
CA THR A 39 3.42 -5.93 -12.97
C THR A 39 3.06 -4.80 -13.94
N ASP A 40 2.40 -3.76 -13.42
CA ASP A 40 2.07 -2.57 -14.19
C ASP A 40 2.95 -1.40 -13.73
N PRO A 41 3.83 -0.85 -14.59
CA PRO A 41 4.64 0.32 -14.25
C PRO A 41 3.83 1.55 -13.83
N GLN A 42 2.53 1.62 -14.17
CA GLN A 42 1.62 2.68 -13.73
C GLN A 42 1.07 2.46 -12.32
N LEU A 43 1.21 1.26 -11.77
CA LEU A 43 0.79 0.87 -10.43
C LEU A 43 2.01 0.41 -9.59
N PRO A 44 3.04 1.26 -9.40
CA PRO A 44 4.22 0.88 -8.65
C PRO A 44 3.86 0.49 -7.23
N GLY A 45 4.50 -0.57 -6.72
CA GLY A 45 4.18 -1.15 -5.42
C GLY A 45 3.03 -2.17 -5.45
N TYR A 46 2.40 -2.43 -6.60
CA TYR A 46 1.29 -3.39 -6.70
C TYR A 46 1.53 -4.46 -7.77
N LYS A 47 0.92 -5.62 -7.56
CA LYS A 47 0.84 -6.72 -8.53
C LYS A 47 -0.62 -6.99 -8.87
N ARG A 48 -0.85 -7.42 -10.10
CA ARG A 48 -2.16 -7.88 -10.58
C ARG A 48 -2.08 -9.37 -10.89
N VAL A 49 -2.92 -10.17 -10.24
CA VAL A 49 -3.05 -11.60 -10.55
C VAL A 49 -4.32 -11.79 -11.37
N VAL A 50 -4.18 -12.27 -12.59
CA VAL A 50 -5.27 -12.41 -13.56
C VAL A 50 -5.65 -13.88 -13.70
N HIS A 51 -6.89 -14.22 -13.34
CA HIS A 51 -7.49 -15.53 -13.49
C HIS A 51 -8.38 -15.54 -14.74
N THR A 52 -8.10 -16.44 -15.67
CA THR A 52 -8.84 -16.60 -16.93
C THR A 52 -9.22 -18.07 -17.14
N PRO A 53 -10.45 -18.39 -17.57
CA PRO A 53 -10.77 -19.75 -18.00
C PRO A 53 -9.83 -20.18 -19.13
N LYS A 54 -9.27 -21.39 -19.04
CA LYS A 54 -8.32 -21.92 -20.04
C LYS A 54 -8.99 -22.18 -21.39
N ARG A 55 -10.25 -22.62 -21.37
CA ARG A 55 -11.03 -22.93 -22.57
C ARG A 55 -11.64 -21.67 -23.14
N GLY A 56 -11.39 -21.40 -24.42
CA GLY A 56 -11.97 -20.26 -25.12
C GLY A 56 -13.50 -20.31 -25.09
N GLY A 57 -14.13 -19.20 -24.71
CA GLY A 57 -15.59 -19.07 -24.62
C GLY A 57 -16.21 -19.61 -23.32
N ALA A 58 -15.42 -20.19 -22.42
CA ALA A 58 -15.88 -20.45 -21.06
C ALA A 58 -16.04 -19.13 -20.28
N THR A 59 -17.03 -19.08 -19.40
CA THR A 59 -17.29 -17.95 -18.52
C THR A 59 -17.01 -18.32 -17.08
N ILE A 60 -16.72 -17.33 -16.25
CA ILE A 60 -16.63 -17.54 -14.82
C ILE A 60 -18.07 -17.63 -14.30
N GLY A 61 -18.41 -18.72 -13.62
CA GLY A 61 -19.75 -18.99 -13.08
C GLY A 61 -19.84 -18.86 -11.56
N GLY A 62 -18.70 -18.77 -10.87
CA GLY A 62 -18.62 -18.61 -9.42
C GLY A 62 -17.24 -18.15 -8.98
N ILE A 63 -17.18 -17.52 -7.81
CA ILE A 63 -15.94 -17.09 -7.16
C ILE A 63 -15.88 -17.73 -5.77
N LEU A 64 -14.74 -18.32 -5.44
CA LEU A 64 -14.41 -18.81 -4.10
C LEU A 64 -13.39 -17.87 -3.48
N GLU A 65 -13.47 -17.76 -2.16
CA GLU A 65 -12.52 -17.08 -1.30
C GLU A 65 -11.98 -18.11 -0.30
N ALA A 66 -10.73 -18.54 -0.48
CA ALA A 66 -10.11 -19.60 0.32
C ALA A 66 -10.96 -20.89 0.35
N GLY A 67 -11.44 -21.32 -0.81
CA GLY A 67 -12.31 -22.48 -0.98
C GLY A 67 -13.78 -22.26 -0.60
N VAL A 68 -14.16 -21.09 -0.08
CA VAL A 68 -15.54 -20.78 0.33
C VAL A 68 -16.25 -19.96 -0.73
N ALA A 69 -17.41 -20.43 -1.19
CA ALA A 69 -18.19 -19.68 -2.18
C ALA A 69 -18.71 -18.36 -1.59
N THR A 70 -18.47 -17.25 -2.30
CA THR A 70 -19.01 -15.94 -1.97
C THR A 70 -20.09 -15.52 -2.97
N ARG A 71 -21.10 -14.80 -2.47
CA ARG A 71 -22.24 -14.29 -3.26
C ARG A 71 -22.13 -12.80 -3.59
N ASP A 72 -21.07 -12.13 -3.14
CA ASP A 72 -20.94 -10.68 -3.26
C ASP A 72 -20.83 -10.20 -4.72
N PHE A 73 -20.52 -11.13 -5.64
CA PHE A 73 -20.30 -10.88 -7.05
C PHE A 73 -21.44 -11.39 -7.97
N ASP A 74 -22.49 -12.02 -7.44
CA ASP A 74 -23.49 -12.80 -8.20
C ASP A 74 -24.12 -12.03 -9.37
N ASN A 75 -24.29 -10.71 -9.23
CA ASN A 75 -24.89 -9.86 -10.26
C ASN A 75 -23.95 -9.56 -11.44
N SER A 76 -22.65 -9.83 -11.31
CA SER A 76 -21.60 -9.43 -12.26
C SER A 76 -20.88 -10.60 -12.90
N ILE A 77 -20.94 -11.79 -12.29
CA ILE A 77 -20.22 -12.98 -12.74
C ILE A 77 -20.75 -13.53 -14.08
N LYS A 78 -22.06 -13.42 -14.37
CA LYS A 78 -22.70 -14.11 -15.53
C LYS A 78 -22.07 -13.87 -16.89
N THR A 79 -21.32 -12.79 -17.06
CA THR A 79 -20.64 -12.44 -18.33
C THR A 79 -19.13 -12.23 -18.15
N CYS A 80 -18.61 -12.61 -16.98
CA CYS A 80 -17.22 -12.42 -16.59
C CYS A 80 -16.34 -13.46 -17.28
N HIS A 81 -15.25 -12.99 -17.91
CA HIS A 81 -14.29 -13.83 -18.61
C HIS A 81 -12.88 -13.74 -18.02
N ALA A 82 -12.62 -12.73 -17.18
CA ALA A 82 -11.40 -12.66 -16.40
C ALA A 82 -11.67 -12.00 -15.03
N ILE A 83 -10.95 -12.47 -14.02
CA ILE A 83 -10.88 -11.80 -12.72
C ILE A 83 -9.44 -11.31 -12.56
N SER A 84 -9.28 -10.05 -12.17
CA SER A 84 -8.00 -9.53 -11.75
C SER A 84 -8.05 -9.21 -10.26
N VAL A 85 -7.06 -9.68 -9.52
CA VAL A 85 -6.95 -9.42 -8.09
C VAL A 85 -5.68 -8.64 -7.83
N TYR A 86 -5.80 -7.52 -7.14
CA TYR A 86 -4.68 -6.61 -6.88
C TYR A 86 -4.13 -6.82 -5.47
N TYR A 87 -2.81 -6.90 -5.39
CA TYR A 87 -2.05 -7.14 -4.18
C TYR A 87 -0.94 -6.11 -4.02
N TRP A 88 -0.53 -5.88 -2.77
CA TRP A 88 0.68 -5.15 -2.48
C TRP A 88 1.92 -6.02 -2.76
N THR A 89 2.97 -5.41 -3.31
CA THR A 89 4.24 -6.11 -3.62
C THR A 89 4.97 -6.63 -2.38
N GLY A 90 4.75 -6.01 -1.21
CA GLY A 90 5.26 -6.49 0.08
C GLY A 90 4.44 -7.62 0.70
N ASP A 91 3.22 -7.91 0.20
CA ASP A 91 2.46 -9.10 0.59
C ASP A 91 2.92 -10.30 -0.25
N LEU A 92 4.03 -10.89 0.17
CA LEU A 92 4.65 -12.03 -0.51
C LEU A 92 3.77 -13.29 -0.49
N SER A 93 2.85 -13.38 0.47
CA SER A 93 1.89 -14.48 0.60
C SER A 93 0.56 -14.23 -0.09
N TYR A 94 0.37 -13.08 -0.76
CA TYR A 94 -0.87 -12.74 -1.47
C TYR A 94 -2.11 -13.01 -0.61
N THR A 95 -2.01 -12.77 0.70
CA THR A 95 -3.06 -13.05 1.68
C THR A 95 -4.06 -11.92 1.80
N THR A 96 -3.65 -10.70 1.44
CA THR A 96 -4.45 -9.49 1.58
C THR A 96 -4.90 -9.00 0.20
N HIS A 97 -6.11 -9.38 -0.18
CA HIS A 97 -6.76 -8.88 -1.40
C HIS A 97 -7.16 -7.42 -1.24
N LEU A 98 -6.61 -6.53 -2.06
CA LEU A 98 -6.93 -5.10 -1.98
C LEU A 98 -8.15 -4.74 -2.83
N ILE A 99 -8.14 -5.15 -4.10
CA ILE A 99 -9.21 -4.86 -5.06
C ILE A 99 -9.42 -6.09 -5.94
N VAL A 100 -10.68 -6.42 -6.21
CA VAL A 100 -11.08 -7.41 -7.22
C VAL A 100 -11.72 -6.68 -8.40
N GLN A 101 -11.20 -6.90 -9.60
CA GLN A 101 -11.75 -6.41 -10.86
C GLN A 101 -12.37 -7.59 -11.63
N LEU A 102 -13.63 -7.45 -12.02
CA LEU A 102 -14.32 -8.38 -12.92
C LEU A 102 -14.36 -7.78 -14.31
N ASP A 103 -13.77 -8.48 -15.28
CA ASP A 103 -13.83 -8.13 -16.70
C ASP A 103 -14.96 -8.93 -17.36
N GLY A 104 -16.04 -8.25 -17.75
CA GLY A 104 -17.23 -8.88 -18.33
C GLY A 104 -17.86 -8.12 -19.49
N GLY A 105 -18.98 -8.66 -20.00
CA GLY A 105 -19.70 -8.10 -21.15
C GLY A 105 -20.29 -6.71 -20.93
N TYR A 106 -20.45 -6.28 -19.66
CA TYR A 106 -20.96 -4.96 -19.28
C TYR A 106 -19.85 -3.97 -18.89
N GLY A 107 -18.59 -4.29 -19.20
CA GLY A 107 -17.43 -3.48 -18.82
C GLY A 107 -16.73 -4.01 -17.58
N ARG A 108 -15.88 -3.17 -16.99
CA ARG A 108 -15.10 -3.48 -15.79
C ARG A 108 -15.92 -3.15 -14.56
N ARG A 109 -15.88 -4.02 -13.56
CA ARG A 109 -16.43 -3.72 -12.23
C ARG A 109 -15.37 -3.94 -11.19
N TYR A 110 -15.29 -3.03 -10.23
CA TYR A 110 -14.30 -3.08 -9.17
C TYR A 110 -14.99 -3.25 -7.82
N TYR A 111 -14.41 -4.11 -7.01
CA TYR A 111 -14.86 -4.44 -5.68
C TYR A 111 -13.72 -4.24 -4.71
N ALA A 112 -14.05 -3.70 -3.54
CA ALA A 112 -13.11 -3.56 -2.43
C ALA A 112 -13.74 -4.19 -1.17
N PRO A 113 -12.93 -4.70 -0.23
CA PRO A 113 -13.44 -5.21 1.03
C PRO A 113 -14.18 -4.11 1.81
N ASN A 114 -15.22 -4.51 2.53
CA ASN A 114 -15.87 -3.62 3.49
C ASN A 114 -14.97 -3.36 4.70
N ARG A 115 -15.37 -2.45 5.60
CA ARG A 115 -14.60 -2.12 6.82
C ARG A 115 -14.24 -3.30 7.72
N ASN A 116 -14.97 -4.42 7.62
CA ASN A 116 -14.73 -5.59 8.45
C ASN A 116 -13.94 -6.68 7.71
N GLY A 117 -13.62 -6.49 6.42
CA GLY A 117 -12.89 -7.44 5.59
C GLY A 117 -13.68 -8.70 5.22
N MET A 118 -14.98 -8.75 5.54
CA MET A 118 -15.79 -9.97 5.40
C MET A 118 -16.62 -10.03 4.12
N ASN A 119 -16.92 -8.89 3.50
CA ASN A 119 -17.74 -8.84 2.29
C ASN A 119 -17.13 -7.86 1.28
N TRP A 120 -17.40 -8.12 0.01
CA TRP A 120 -17.00 -7.27 -1.11
C TRP A 120 -18.08 -6.25 -1.46
N ILE A 121 -17.69 -4.99 -1.64
CA ILE A 121 -18.59 -3.89 -2.02
C ILE A 121 -18.23 -3.41 -3.41
N ASP A 122 -19.23 -3.29 -4.29
CA ASP A 122 -19.05 -2.64 -5.59
C ASP A 122 -18.67 -1.17 -5.40
N LYS A 123 -17.47 -0.85 -5.89
CA LYS A 123 -16.81 0.46 -5.80
C LYS A 123 -16.40 0.96 -7.19
N THR A 124 -17.00 0.42 -8.26
CA THR A 124 -16.62 0.66 -9.66
C THR A 124 -16.44 2.16 -9.96
N THR A 125 -17.45 2.98 -9.69
CA THR A 125 -17.41 4.43 -9.98
C THR A 125 -16.33 5.19 -9.18
N GLU A 126 -15.98 4.72 -7.98
CA GLU A 126 -14.96 5.33 -7.14
C GLU A 126 -13.56 4.97 -7.65
N ILE A 127 -13.34 3.68 -7.90
CA ILE A 127 -12.04 3.10 -8.28
C ILE A 127 -11.67 3.50 -9.72
N GLU A 128 -12.62 3.54 -10.65
CA GLU A 128 -12.34 3.94 -12.04
C GLU A 128 -11.77 5.34 -12.19
N ARG A 129 -12.00 6.24 -11.22
CA ARG A 129 -11.41 7.58 -11.23
C ARG A 129 -9.90 7.55 -10.98
N SER A 130 -9.44 6.63 -10.14
CA SER A 130 -8.04 6.49 -9.77
C SER A 130 -7.81 5.15 -9.07
N LEU A 131 -7.51 4.12 -9.86
CA LEU A 131 -7.21 2.78 -9.34
C LEU A 131 -6.06 2.81 -8.34
N ILE A 132 -4.97 3.54 -8.65
CA ILE A 132 -3.82 3.67 -7.76
C ILE A 132 -4.19 4.25 -6.39
N ARG A 133 -5.02 5.31 -6.35
CA ARG A 133 -5.45 5.91 -5.08
C ARG A 133 -6.31 4.95 -4.25
N ALA A 134 -7.16 4.17 -4.91
CA ALA A 134 -7.96 3.14 -4.23
C ALA A 134 -7.05 2.05 -3.66
N LEU A 135 -6.06 1.58 -4.44
CA LEU A 135 -5.05 0.63 -3.96
C LEU A 135 -4.27 1.18 -2.77
N ASP A 136 -3.87 2.45 -2.79
CA ASP A 136 -3.16 3.07 -1.66
C ASP A 136 -4.02 3.14 -0.39
N MET A 137 -5.33 3.37 -0.55
CA MET A 137 -6.28 3.43 0.56
C MET A 137 -6.49 2.05 1.18
N GLU A 138 -6.78 1.04 0.34
CA GLU A 138 -6.94 -0.33 0.83
C GLU A 138 -5.62 -0.85 1.42
N ASN A 139 -4.46 -0.55 0.81
CA ASN A 139 -3.17 -0.99 1.33
C ASN A 139 -2.83 -0.37 2.70
N CYS A 140 -3.15 0.91 2.92
CA CYS A 140 -3.01 1.49 4.26
C CYS A 140 -3.95 0.78 5.26
N ASN A 141 -5.22 0.56 4.89
CA ASN A 141 -6.21 -0.01 5.80
C ASN A 141 -5.88 -1.45 6.22
N TRP A 142 -5.44 -2.29 5.27
CA TRP A 142 -5.29 -3.73 5.49
C TRP A 142 -3.86 -4.14 5.83
N ASN A 143 -2.87 -3.52 5.20
CA ASN A 143 -1.46 -3.88 5.39
C ASN A 143 -0.69 -2.83 6.20
N ARG A 144 -1.29 -1.70 6.60
CA ARG A 144 -0.58 -0.56 7.24
C ARG A 144 0.60 -0.09 6.39
N ALA A 145 0.46 -0.23 5.07
CA ALA A 145 1.49 0.13 4.10
C ALA A 145 1.16 1.51 3.51
N HIS A 146 1.97 2.50 3.86
CA HIS A 146 1.75 3.90 3.56
C HIS A 146 2.50 4.36 2.31
N VAL A 147 1.95 5.35 1.62
CA VAL A 147 2.67 6.01 0.53
C VAL A 147 3.53 7.12 1.10
N LEU A 148 4.84 7.05 0.87
CA LEU A 148 5.80 8.06 1.33
C LEU A 148 6.04 9.11 0.24
N ASP A 149 5.65 10.37 0.49
CA ASP A 149 6.04 11.51 -0.37
C ASP A 149 7.41 12.05 0.04
N VAL A 150 8.42 11.79 -0.79
CA VAL A 150 9.82 12.10 -0.52
C VAL A 150 10.12 13.61 -0.57
N LEU A 151 9.22 14.43 -1.11
CA LEU A 151 9.38 15.90 -1.19
C LEU A 151 8.27 16.70 -0.49
N GLY A 152 7.06 16.14 -0.39
CA GLY A 152 5.87 16.85 0.07
C GLY A 152 5.86 17.16 1.57
N ASN A 153 6.45 16.28 2.39
CA ASN A 153 6.30 16.34 3.85
C ASN A 153 7.64 16.65 4.52
N ARG A 154 8.09 17.90 4.37
CA ARG A 154 9.38 18.37 4.91
C ARG A 154 9.42 18.49 6.43
N PHE A 155 8.27 18.42 7.11
CA PHE A 155 8.19 18.61 8.55
C PHE A 155 7.13 17.69 9.17
N PRO A 156 7.46 16.93 10.24
CA PRO A 156 6.49 16.21 11.04
C PRO A 156 5.42 17.15 11.64
N PRO A 157 4.20 16.66 11.90
CA PRO A 157 3.74 15.27 11.69
C PRO A 157 3.41 14.96 10.22
N PHE A 158 3.68 13.72 9.81
CA PHE A 158 3.30 13.22 8.49
C PHE A 158 1.88 12.68 8.53
N ASN A 159 0.99 13.28 7.72
CA ASN A 159 -0.33 12.72 7.51
C ASN A 159 -0.30 11.84 6.26
N CYS A 160 -0.56 10.55 6.43
CA CYS A 160 -0.75 9.69 5.28
C CYS A 160 -1.99 10.16 4.53
N TYR A 161 -1.86 10.56 3.25
CA TYR A 161 -2.98 11.15 2.51
C TYR A 161 -4.12 10.16 2.24
N THR A 162 -3.88 8.86 2.45
CA THR A 162 -4.82 7.78 2.14
C THR A 162 -5.75 7.48 3.31
N CYS A 163 -5.17 7.25 4.49
CA CYS A 163 -5.89 6.89 5.70
C CYS A 163 -6.11 8.08 6.65
N PHE A 164 -5.44 9.22 6.43
CA PHE A 164 -5.47 10.42 7.30
C PHE A 164 -5.05 10.16 8.75
N ASP A 165 -4.54 8.96 9.03
CA ASP A 165 -3.94 8.65 10.32
C ASP A 165 -2.63 9.43 10.47
N ASN A 166 -2.38 9.85 11.71
CA ASN A 166 -1.07 10.36 12.10
C ASN A 166 -0.13 9.17 12.10
N VAL A 167 0.57 9.00 10.99
CA VAL A 167 1.65 8.04 10.93
C VAL A 167 2.83 8.73 11.58
N ASP A 168 3.27 8.20 12.71
CA ASP A 168 4.48 8.67 13.38
C ASP A 168 5.65 8.31 12.48
N ILE A 169 6.06 9.29 11.66
CA ILE A 169 7.26 9.21 10.84
C ILE A 169 8.34 10.03 11.53
N ASP A 170 9.24 9.31 12.18
CA ASP A 170 10.44 9.90 12.73
C ASP A 170 11.34 10.32 11.58
N THR A 171 11.63 11.61 11.53
CA THR A 171 12.47 12.22 10.50
C THR A 171 13.76 12.71 11.14
N GLU A 172 14.87 12.05 10.84
CA GLU A 172 16.20 12.50 11.27
C GLU A 172 16.95 13.11 10.09
N VAL A 173 17.29 14.40 10.20
CA VAL A 173 18.13 15.08 9.21
C VAL A 173 19.56 15.10 9.73
N SER A 174 20.47 14.52 8.95
CA SER A 174 21.91 14.56 9.21
C SER A 174 22.62 15.33 8.11
N ASP A 175 23.31 16.41 8.50
CA ASP A 175 24.27 17.10 7.64
C ASP A 175 25.57 16.29 7.64
N GLU A 176 25.77 15.55 6.56
CA GLU A 176 26.90 14.66 6.44
C GLU A 176 28.09 15.40 5.83
N ARG A 177 29.28 15.11 6.35
CA ARG A 177 30.56 15.70 5.91
C ARG A 177 30.55 17.23 5.85
N ASN A 178 30.24 17.87 6.97
CA ASN A 178 30.22 19.35 7.04
C ASN A 178 29.22 19.97 6.04
N GLY A 179 28.08 19.30 5.81
CA GLY A 179 27.00 19.79 4.96
C GLY A 179 27.25 19.65 3.46
N GLN A 180 28.15 18.76 3.01
CA GLN A 180 28.34 18.48 1.59
C GLN A 180 27.12 17.79 0.97
N TYR A 181 26.48 16.91 1.74
CA TYR A 181 25.23 16.28 1.40
C TYR A 181 24.37 16.17 2.67
N ARG A 182 23.06 16.04 2.49
CA ARG A 182 22.16 15.72 3.60
C ARG A 182 21.57 14.33 3.41
N ARG A 183 21.40 13.63 4.52
CA ARG A 183 20.61 12.40 4.60
C ARG A 183 19.39 12.66 5.46
N VAL A 184 18.23 12.23 4.98
CA VAL A 184 17.00 12.19 5.77
C VAL A 184 16.64 10.73 5.98
N THR A 185 16.55 10.32 7.24
CA THR A 185 16.00 9.03 7.64
C THR A 185 14.51 9.19 7.84
N TYR A 186 13.71 8.36 7.19
CA TYR A 186 12.29 8.20 7.49
C TYR A 186 12.12 6.84 8.16
N SER A 187 11.56 6.84 9.37
CA SER A 187 11.24 5.62 10.12
C SER A 187 9.78 5.65 10.56
N LEU A 188 9.03 4.62 10.19
CA LEU A 188 7.64 4.41 10.58
C LEU A 188 7.57 3.73 11.95
N SER A 189 6.51 4.00 12.72
CA SER A 189 6.24 3.31 13.99
C SER A 189 6.11 1.79 13.83
N ASP A 190 6.28 1.04 14.93
CA ASP A 190 6.12 -0.41 14.99
C ASP A 190 4.84 -0.89 14.27
N LEU A 191 4.99 -1.84 13.33
CA LEU A 191 3.95 -2.47 12.51
C LEU A 191 3.38 -1.62 11.35
N SER A 192 4.10 -0.58 10.91
CA SER A 192 3.75 0.22 9.72
C SER A 192 4.86 0.10 8.68
N TYR A 193 4.46 0.08 7.40
CA TYR A 193 5.39 -0.16 6.28
C TYR A 193 5.29 0.93 5.22
N ILE A 194 6.33 1.06 4.39
CA ILE A 194 6.34 1.88 3.20
C ILE A 194 5.77 1.03 2.07
N GLY A 195 4.58 1.36 1.59
CA GLY A 195 3.93 0.65 0.49
C GLY A 195 4.47 1.01 -0.89
N ARG A 196 4.77 2.30 -1.11
CA ARG A 196 5.43 2.85 -2.31
C ARG A 196 5.90 4.29 -2.08
N PHE A 197 6.67 4.81 -3.03
CA PHE A 197 7.15 6.18 -3.04
C PHE A 197 6.37 7.07 -4.00
N MET A 198 6.26 8.35 -3.64
CA MET A 198 5.80 9.41 -4.52
C MET A 198 6.65 10.66 -4.35
N GLU A 199 6.57 11.55 -5.33
CA GLU A 199 7.27 12.83 -5.33
C GLU A 199 6.31 13.92 -5.81
N ASN A 200 5.90 14.81 -4.89
CA ASN A 200 5.06 15.96 -5.20
C ASN A 200 3.80 15.58 -6.01
N GLY A 201 3.07 14.56 -5.54
CA GLY A 201 1.86 14.06 -6.20
C GLY A 201 2.10 13.04 -7.33
N SER A 202 3.35 12.83 -7.75
CA SER A 202 3.69 11.94 -8.88
C SER A 202 4.30 10.63 -8.41
N ASN A 203 3.96 9.52 -9.09
CA ASN A 203 4.49 8.21 -8.74
C ASN A 203 5.98 8.11 -9.07
N ILE A 204 6.77 7.62 -8.12
CA ILE A 204 8.13 7.17 -8.38
C ILE A 204 8.07 5.75 -8.96
N ILE A 205 8.79 5.52 -10.06
CA ILE A 205 8.88 4.22 -10.75
C ILE A 205 10.32 3.69 -10.73
N GLY A 206 10.46 2.36 -10.77
CA GLY A 206 11.75 1.68 -10.78
C GLY A 206 12.38 1.49 -9.40
N ILE A 207 11.57 1.60 -8.34
CA ILE A 207 11.92 1.18 -6.98
C ILE A 207 11.01 0.00 -6.64
N ASP A 208 11.62 -1.15 -6.39
CA ASP A 208 10.90 -2.35 -5.99
C ASP A 208 10.89 -2.41 -4.46
N ILE A 209 9.69 -2.45 -3.89
CA ILE A 209 9.47 -2.69 -2.45
C ILE A 209 8.92 -4.10 -2.32
N THR A 210 9.75 -5.02 -1.87
CA THR A 210 9.40 -6.45 -1.80
C THR A 210 9.20 -6.94 -0.36
N GLU A 211 9.47 -6.09 0.63
CA GLU A 211 9.52 -6.47 2.04
C GLU A 211 8.80 -5.44 2.91
N GLU A 212 8.65 -5.77 4.19
CA GLU A 212 8.10 -4.97 5.29
C GLU A 212 8.98 -3.75 5.64
N VAL A 213 9.30 -2.93 4.63
CA VAL A 213 10.20 -1.78 4.78
C VAL A 213 9.59 -0.73 5.70
N SER A 214 10.13 -0.57 6.91
CA SER A 214 9.72 0.46 7.87
C SER A 214 10.61 1.70 7.86
N THR A 215 11.85 1.57 7.36
CA THR A 215 12.86 2.62 7.35
C THR A 215 13.43 2.83 5.95
N VAL A 216 13.69 4.08 5.58
CA VAL A 216 14.37 4.45 4.33
C VAL A 216 15.29 5.64 4.53
N TYR A 217 16.44 5.64 3.87
CA TYR A 217 17.35 6.78 3.83
C TYR A 217 17.30 7.46 2.47
N ILE A 218 17.12 8.77 2.48
CA ILE A 218 17.07 9.57 1.26
C ILE A 218 18.22 10.59 1.31
N TYR A 219 18.93 10.77 0.19
CA TYR A 219 20.13 11.59 0.13
C TYR A 219 20.00 12.70 -0.92
N TRP A 220 20.46 13.90 -0.56
CA TRP A 220 20.51 15.08 -1.43
C TRP A 220 21.93 15.60 -1.56
N HIS A 221 22.31 15.98 -2.77
CA HIS A 221 23.57 16.68 -3.03
C HIS A 221 23.42 17.78 -4.09
N PRO A 222 23.89 19.00 -3.82
CA PRO A 222 24.40 19.46 -2.51
C PRO A 222 23.34 19.35 -1.41
N SER A 223 23.72 19.49 -0.14
CA SER A 223 22.79 19.40 1.01
C SER A 223 21.54 20.28 0.89
N MET A 224 21.65 21.41 0.19
CA MET A 224 20.56 22.36 -0.07
C MET A 224 19.77 22.08 -1.36
N ALA A 225 20.05 20.97 -2.05
CA ALA A 225 19.32 20.60 -3.26
C ALA A 225 17.82 20.38 -2.95
N LYS A 226 16.99 20.65 -3.96
CA LYS A 226 15.55 20.41 -3.88
C LYS A 226 15.24 18.93 -4.04
N ASP A 227 15.90 18.27 -4.99
CA ASP A 227 15.56 16.92 -5.42
C ASP A 227 16.56 15.89 -4.86
N PRO A 228 16.08 14.76 -4.29
CA PRO A 228 16.97 13.71 -3.83
C PRO A 228 17.60 12.99 -5.01
N LEU A 229 18.81 12.47 -4.83
CA LEU A 229 19.56 11.79 -5.89
C LEU A 229 19.69 10.28 -5.65
N LEU A 230 19.58 9.85 -4.40
CA LEU A 230 19.84 8.48 -3.98
C LEU A 230 18.88 8.10 -2.86
N ILE A 231 18.35 6.88 -2.93
CA ILE A 231 17.50 6.24 -1.92
C ILE A 231 18.18 4.94 -1.50
N HIS A 232 18.22 4.65 -0.21
CA HIS A 232 18.66 3.38 0.35
C HIS A 232 17.55 2.77 1.18
N ILE A 233 17.16 1.56 0.81
CA ILE A 233 16.22 0.73 1.54
C ILE A 233 17.06 -0.32 2.28
N PRO A 234 17.28 -0.19 3.60
CA PRO A 234 17.99 -1.19 4.38
C PRO A 234 17.23 -2.52 4.38
N SER A 235 17.96 -3.63 4.51
CA SER A 235 17.38 -4.95 4.78
C SER A 235 17.28 -5.16 6.29
N GLU A 236 16.19 -5.77 6.75
CA GLU A 236 15.91 -6.03 8.18
C GLU A 236 16.95 -6.96 8.84
N GLU A 237 17.64 -7.80 8.07
CA GLU A 237 18.56 -8.82 8.61
C GLU A 237 19.73 -8.25 9.45
N TYR A 238 20.01 -6.93 9.38
CA TYR A 238 21.23 -6.33 9.91
C TYR A 238 21.03 -5.02 10.70
N GLU A 239 19.84 -4.76 11.26
CA GLU A 239 19.55 -3.50 11.97
C GLU A 239 20.54 -3.15 13.10
N ASP A 240 21.21 -4.15 13.70
CA ASP A 240 22.14 -3.96 14.81
C ASP A 240 23.58 -3.55 14.41
N ARG A 241 23.88 -3.39 13.12
CA ARG A 241 25.22 -2.94 12.67
C ARG A 241 25.08 -1.81 11.65
N GLU A 242 25.90 -0.77 11.77
CA GLU A 242 26.07 0.29 10.76
C GLU A 242 26.74 -0.25 9.47
N ILE A 243 26.26 -1.38 8.95
CA ILE A 243 26.73 -1.98 7.71
C ILE A 243 25.88 -1.35 6.61
N TYR A 244 26.46 -0.36 5.95
CA TYR A 244 25.93 0.29 4.74
C TYR A 244 25.73 -0.68 3.54
N ASP A 245 26.10 -1.95 3.70
CA ASP A 245 26.16 -2.96 2.63
C ASP A 245 24.93 -3.88 2.58
N SER A 246 24.01 -3.81 3.55
CA SER A 246 22.75 -4.56 3.51
C SER A 246 21.61 -3.70 2.98
N GLY A 247 20.95 -4.17 1.91
CA GLY A 247 19.78 -3.53 1.33
C GLY A 247 19.98 -3.06 -0.12
N ALA A 248 18.97 -2.35 -0.63
CA ALA A 248 18.91 -1.92 -2.01
C ALA A 248 19.13 -0.40 -2.14
N TRP A 249 20.03 -0.03 -3.05
CA TRP A 249 20.32 1.36 -3.39
C TRP A 249 19.66 1.70 -4.73
N TYR A 250 19.00 2.85 -4.81
CA TYR A 250 18.32 3.34 -6.00
C TYR A 250 18.80 4.76 -6.32
N GLN A 251 19.20 4.98 -7.56
CA GLN A 251 19.63 6.29 -8.04
C GLN A 251 18.62 6.91 -8.99
N ARG A 252 18.52 8.24 -8.96
CA ARG A 252 17.66 8.99 -9.88
C ARG A 252 18.28 8.99 -11.29
N VAL A 253 17.47 8.72 -12.31
CA VAL A 253 17.94 8.67 -13.71
C VAL A 253 18.07 10.06 -14.34
N SER A 254 17.23 11.02 -13.97
CA SER A 254 17.25 12.38 -14.52
C SER A 254 16.84 13.43 -13.49
N SER A 255 17.28 14.68 -13.65
CA SER A 255 17.07 15.76 -12.66
C SER A 255 15.61 16.07 -12.35
N HIS A 256 14.71 15.84 -13.31
CA HIS A 256 13.30 16.19 -13.20
C HIS A 256 12.39 14.97 -13.38
N GLY A 257 12.96 13.77 -13.43
CA GLY A 257 12.21 12.53 -13.64
C GLY A 257 11.88 11.83 -12.35
N HIS A 258 10.77 11.08 -12.37
CA HIS A 258 10.35 10.19 -11.28
C HIS A 258 10.83 8.75 -11.49
N ARG A 259 11.73 8.53 -12.45
CA ARG A 259 12.32 7.22 -12.73
C ARG A 259 13.61 7.05 -11.95
N TRP A 260 13.68 5.92 -11.26
CA TRP A 260 14.81 5.47 -10.48
C TRP A 260 15.28 4.12 -11.02
N GLU A 261 16.54 3.80 -10.76
CA GLU A 261 17.13 2.53 -11.13
C GLU A 261 17.95 2.00 -9.97
N GLN A 262 17.90 0.69 -9.76
CA GLN A 262 18.72 0.03 -8.75
C GLN A 262 20.20 0.14 -9.13
N VAL A 263 21.01 0.56 -8.17
CA VAL A 263 22.47 0.61 -8.28
C VAL A 263 23.00 -0.82 -8.14
N LYS A 264 23.56 -1.36 -9.22
CA LYS A 264 24.14 -2.71 -9.25
C LYS A 264 25.64 -2.67 -8.97
N ASP A 265 26.15 -3.74 -8.37
CA ASP A 265 27.59 -4.02 -8.23
C ASP A 265 28.41 -2.99 -7.43
N ILE A 266 27.77 -2.23 -6.53
CA ILE A 266 28.48 -1.28 -5.65
C ILE A 266 28.37 -1.74 -4.20
N ARG A 267 29.52 -2.06 -3.61
CA ARG A 267 29.66 -2.17 -2.16
C ARG A 267 29.90 -0.79 -1.57
N LEU A 268 28.99 -0.34 -0.73
CA LEU A 268 29.04 1.00 -0.15
C LEU A 268 29.51 0.93 1.30
N GLU A 269 30.72 0.45 1.52
CA GLU A 269 31.25 0.14 2.87
C GLU A 269 31.46 1.36 3.79
N SER A 270 31.25 2.59 3.31
CA SER A 270 31.50 3.79 4.11
C SER A 270 30.73 5.03 3.63
N LYS A 271 30.62 6.03 4.51
CA LYS A 271 30.14 7.38 4.17
C LYS A 271 30.94 8.02 3.02
N GLU A 272 32.23 7.69 2.85
CA GLU A 272 33.03 8.15 1.71
C GLU A 272 32.52 7.57 0.39
N SER A 273 32.25 6.27 0.36
CA SER A 273 31.76 5.57 -0.82
C SER A 273 30.39 6.12 -1.23
N VAL A 274 29.50 6.33 -0.26
CA VAL A 274 28.18 6.96 -0.49
C VAL A 274 28.35 8.37 -1.07
N PHE A 275 29.24 9.19 -0.50
CA PHE A 275 29.49 10.53 -1.00
C PHE A 275 30.01 10.54 -2.44
N LYS A 276 30.99 9.70 -2.77
CA LYS A 276 31.53 9.57 -4.14
C LYS A 276 30.47 9.14 -5.15
N LEU A 277 29.58 8.22 -4.75
CA LEU A 277 28.45 7.79 -5.58
C LEU A 277 27.50 8.97 -5.84
N ILE A 278 27.07 9.67 -4.79
CA ILE A 278 26.17 10.81 -4.91
C ILE A 278 26.78 11.92 -5.78
N GLN A 279 28.07 12.23 -5.63
CA GLN A 279 28.77 13.19 -6.49
C GLN A 279 28.80 12.74 -7.96
N THR A 280 28.93 11.45 -8.21
CA THR A 280 28.93 10.89 -9.56
C THR A 280 27.55 11.01 -10.20
N ILE A 281 26.50 10.62 -9.49
CA ILE A 281 25.10 10.79 -9.93
C ILE A 281 24.80 12.26 -10.19
N SER A 282 25.19 13.15 -9.27
CA SER A 282 24.99 14.60 -9.41
C SER A 282 25.61 15.14 -10.69
N ARG A 283 26.86 14.77 -11.01
CA ARG A 283 27.52 15.16 -12.28
C ARG A 283 26.81 14.59 -13.51
N MET A 284 26.41 13.32 -13.47
CA MET A 284 25.71 12.66 -14.59
C MET A 284 24.38 13.36 -14.89
N VAL A 285 23.59 13.60 -13.85
CA VAL A 285 22.29 14.27 -13.93
C VAL A 285 22.44 15.71 -14.43
N SER A 286 23.45 16.46 -13.96
CA SER A 286 23.73 17.82 -14.47
C SER A 286 24.17 17.83 -15.94
N ASN A 287 25.03 16.90 -16.34
CA ASN A 287 25.53 16.81 -17.72
C ASN A 287 24.42 16.41 -18.72
N ALA A 288 23.45 15.60 -18.30
CA ALA A 288 22.30 15.25 -19.13
C ALA A 288 21.45 16.48 -19.50
N VAL A 289 21.37 17.47 -18.60
CA VAL A 289 20.67 18.74 -18.83
C VAL A 289 21.42 19.62 -19.80
N THR A 290 22.74 19.79 -19.63
CA THR A 290 23.54 20.71 -20.45
C THR A 290 23.69 20.27 -21.90
N ASN A 291 23.75 18.95 -22.15
CA ASN A 291 23.97 18.43 -23.50
C ASN A 291 22.70 18.41 -24.36
N GLY A 292 21.52 18.77 -23.84
CA GLY A 292 20.26 18.72 -24.59
C GLY A 292 19.86 17.31 -25.06
N ILE A 293 20.57 16.27 -24.61
CA ILE A 293 20.38 14.87 -24.98
C ILE A 293 19.08 14.31 -24.37
N MET A 294 18.54 14.96 -23.34
CA MET A 294 17.27 14.58 -22.70
C MET A 294 16.27 15.74 -22.69
N GLN A 295 15.77 16.14 -23.86
CA GLN A 295 14.37 16.53 -23.89
C GLN A 295 13.54 15.25 -23.97
N PRO A 296 12.62 14.99 -23.02
CA PRO A 296 11.70 13.88 -23.20
C PRO A 296 10.94 14.17 -24.49
N LYS A 297 11.17 13.36 -25.52
CA LYS A 297 10.19 13.17 -26.58
C LYS A 297 8.97 12.57 -25.89
N VAL A 298 8.12 13.42 -25.32
CA VAL A 298 6.76 13.05 -24.96
C VAL A 298 6.05 12.86 -26.30
N GLN A 299 6.30 11.73 -26.95
CA GLN A 299 5.36 11.17 -27.90
C GLN A 299 4.16 10.77 -27.06
N ALA A 300 3.24 11.73 -26.89
CA ALA A 300 1.88 11.42 -26.48
C ALA A 300 1.25 10.60 -27.62
N ASN A 301 1.57 9.30 -27.66
CA ASN A 301 0.80 8.31 -28.40
C ASN A 301 -0.49 8.11 -27.61
N PHE A 302 -1.37 9.12 -27.65
CA PHE A 302 -2.77 8.88 -27.37
C PHE A 302 -3.29 7.99 -28.52
N PRO A 303 -3.88 6.82 -28.23
CA PRO A 303 -4.58 6.07 -29.26
C PRO A 303 -5.70 6.96 -29.80
N GLU A 304 -5.58 7.34 -31.07
CA GLU A 304 -6.55 8.13 -31.81
C GLU A 304 -7.80 7.28 -32.16
N SER A 305 -8.34 6.53 -31.18
CA SER A 305 -9.54 5.71 -31.34
C SER A 305 -10.79 6.42 -30.83
N LYS A 306 -11.00 7.68 -31.23
CA LYS A 306 -12.31 8.35 -31.22
C LYS A 306 -12.43 9.32 -32.40
N ARG A 307 -12.36 8.81 -33.63
CA ARG A 307 -12.87 9.53 -34.82
C ARG A 307 -14.32 9.14 -35.09
N ARG A 308 -15.19 10.15 -34.93
CA ARG A 308 -16.40 10.44 -35.73
C ARG A 308 -17.50 9.37 -35.78
N ILE A 309 -18.47 9.50 -34.86
CA ILE A 309 -19.87 9.25 -35.22
C ILE A 309 -20.38 10.54 -35.86
N GLY A 310 -20.47 10.55 -37.19
CA GLY A 310 -21.07 11.64 -37.94
C GLY A 310 -22.58 11.61 -37.81
N TRP A 311 -23.15 12.60 -37.12
CA TRP A 311 -24.56 12.93 -37.26
C TRP A 311 -24.72 13.85 -38.47
N ASN A 312 -25.24 13.29 -39.57
CA ASN A 312 -25.76 14.05 -40.69
C ASN A 312 -27.12 14.65 -40.27
N ILE A 313 -27.12 15.91 -39.82
CA ILE A 313 -28.35 16.69 -39.66
C ILE A 313 -28.40 17.70 -40.81
N LYS A 314 -29.39 17.54 -41.69
CA LYS A 314 -29.71 18.50 -42.76
C LYS A 314 -30.18 19.83 -42.15
N PRO A 315 -29.79 20.99 -42.70
CA PRO A 315 -30.29 22.28 -42.24
C PRO A 315 -31.72 22.50 -42.77
N GLY A 316 -32.68 22.65 -41.88
CA GLY A 316 -34.05 23.00 -42.23
C GLY A 316 -34.85 23.50 -41.03
N ASN A 317 -35.19 24.78 -41.07
CA ASN A 317 -36.22 25.48 -40.29
C ASN A 317 -36.08 25.54 -38.76
N VAL A 318 -35.58 26.68 -38.27
CA VAL A 318 -35.74 27.11 -36.87
C VAL A 318 -36.86 28.15 -36.79
N PRO A 319 -37.96 27.90 -36.06
CA PRO A 319 -38.90 28.93 -35.64
C PRO A 319 -38.31 29.80 -34.53
N ARG A 320 -38.61 31.10 -34.59
CA ARG A 320 -38.27 32.10 -33.56
C ARG A 320 -39.05 31.86 -32.26
N HIS A 321 -38.45 32.39 -31.19
CA HIS A 321 -38.98 32.64 -29.84
C HIS A 321 -38.84 31.52 -28.81
N LEU A 322 -37.88 31.73 -27.89
CA LEU A 322 -38.15 31.70 -26.46
C LEU A 322 -37.07 32.51 -25.73
N ASP A 323 -37.49 33.66 -25.21
CA ASP A 323 -36.77 34.48 -24.24
C ASP A 323 -36.60 33.66 -22.95
N LEU A 324 -35.36 33.43 -22.54
CA LEU A 324 -35.02 33.05 -21.17
C LEU A 324 -34.08 34.12 -20.63
N GLY A 325 -34.64 34.99 -19.80
CA GLY A 325 -33.93 36.05 -19.11
C GLY A 325 -32.87 35.50 -18.17
N ILE A 326 -31.62 35.90 -18.39
CA ILE A 326 -30.51 35.74 -17.46
C ILE A 326 -30.27 37.13 -16.84
N PRO A 327 -30.47 37.34 -15.53
CA PRO A 327 -30.10 38.61 -14.91
C PRO A 327 -28.59 38.68 -14.72
N ALA A 328 -28.06 39.87 -15.02
CA ALA A 328 -26.66 40.23 -14.93
C ALA A 328 -26.12 40.09 -13.49
N VAL A 329 -24.92 39.52 -13.38
CA VAL A 329 -24.11 39.49 -12.16
C VAL A 329 -23.57 40.89 -11.92
N GLN A 330 -24.05 41.56 -10.87
CA GLN A 330 -23.47 42.79 -10.35
C GLN A 330 -22.35 42.49 -9.35
N ASP A 331 -21.20 43.08 -9.64
CA ASP A 331 -20.02 43.19 -8.79
C ASP A 331 -20.35 44.02 -7.52
N GLN A 332 -20.12 43.44 -6.34
CA GLN A 332 -20.26 44.12 -5.05
C GLN A 332 -18.98 43.98 -4.22
N SER A 333 -17.94 44.72 -4.59
CA SER A 333 -16.85 45.06 -3.67
C SER A 333 -17.21 46.30 -2.83
N LYS A 334 -17.97 46.14 -1.74
CA LYS A 334 -18.03 47.15 -0.66
C LYS A 334 -18.04 46.49 0.72
N ARG A 335 -16.89 46.60 1.38
CA ARG A 335 -16.68 46.32 2.80
C ARG A 335 -17.54 47.27 3.64
N GLN A 336 -18.32 46.73 4.57
CA GLN A 336 -18.77 47.45 5.76
C GLN A 336 -18.36 46.65 7.01
N ASN A 337 -17.66 47.33 7.90
CA ASN A 337 -17.27 46.86 9.22
C ASN A 337 -18.50 46.75 10.13
N LEU A 338 -18.68 45.61 10.78
CA LEU A 338 -19.60 45.44 11.92
C LEU A 338 -18.84 44.83 13.11
N PRO A 339 -19.20 45.19 14.36
CA PRO A 339 -18.39 44.95 15.54
C PRO A 339 -18.50 43.51 16.06
N ALA A 340 -17.39 43.03 16.63
CA ALA A 340 -17.24 41.72 17.22
C ALA A 340 -18.19 41.50 18.42
N GLN A 341 -19.14 40.57 18.29
CA GLN A 341 -19.81 39.96 19.42
C GLN A 341 -18.94 38.82 19.98
N LYS A 342 -18.50 38.97 21.23
CA LYS A 342 -17.92 37.89 22.04
C LYS A 342 -19.01 36.86 22.35
N VAL A 343 -18.91 35.68 21.73
CA VAL A 343 -19.68 34.50 22.14
C VAL A 343 -18.72 33.55 22.85
N HIS A 344 -18.95 33.34 24.16
CA HIS A 344 -18.28 32.31 24.94
C HIS A 344 -18.78 30.92 24.51
N PRO A 345 -17.91 29.94 24.25
CA PRO A 345 -18.35 28.57 24.03
C PRO A 345 -18.72 27.92 25.37
N LYS A 346 -19.99 27.50 25.49
CA LYS A 346 -20.48 26.59 26.52
C LYS A 346 -19.98 25.18 26.19
N ALA A 347 -19.30 24.55 27.16
CA ALA A 347 -18.85 23.16 27.08
C ALA A 347 -20.05 22.20 26.95
N PRO A 348 -19.94 21.11 26.16
CA PRO A 348 -20.98 20.09 26.08
C PRO A 348 -20.95 19.20 27.32
N ALA A 349 -22.14 18.96 27.87
CA ALA A 349 -22.37 18.08 29.02
C ALA A 349 -22.16 16.61 28.64
N HIS A 350 -21.41 15.90 29.49
CA HIS A 350 -21.28 14.45 29.49
C HIS A 350 -22.63 13.77 29.80
N PRO A 351 -23.06 12.74 29.06
CA PRO A 351 -24.19 11.92 29.49
C PRO A 351 -23.76 10.91 30.57
N GLU A 352 -24.49 10.96 31.69
CA GLU A 352 -24.53 9.98 32.77
C GLU A 352 -24.74 8.55 32.25
N LYS A 353 -23.83 7.65 32.64
CA LYS A 353 -24.01 6.21 32.49
C LYS A 353 -24.98 5.70 33.56
N ARG A 354 -26.19 5.30 33.16
CA ARG A 354 -27.07 4.44 33.97
C ARG A 354 -26.46 3.03 34.04
N GLY A 355 -26.09 2.61 35.24
CA GLY A 355 -25.71 1.22 35.53
C GLY A 355 -26.94 0.32 35.50
N GLY A 356 -26.92 -0.67 34.62
CA GLY A 356 -27.82 -1.82 34.66
C GLY A 356 -27.11 -2.98 35.35
N GLU A 357 -27.68 -3.45 36.45
CA GLU A 357 -27.28 -4.67 37.15
C GLU A 357 -27.48 -5.90 36.24
N TYR A 358 -26.39 -6.62 35.94
CA TYR A 358 -26.46 -8.02 35.55
C TYR A 358 -26.07 -8.88 36.75
N LYS A 359 -27.04 -9.64 37.27
CA LYS A 359 -26.82 -10.68 38.26
C LYS A 359 -26.33 -11.93 37.55
N GLU A 360 -25.05 -12.25 37.71
CA GLU A 360 -24.51 -13.56 37.37
C GLU A 360 -24.25 -14.35 38.66
N LYS A 361 -24.90 -15.52 38.75
CA LYS A 361 -24.71 -16.49 39.82
C LYS A 361 -23.40 -17.23 39.58
N LEU A 362 -22.42 -17.09 40.47
CA LEU A 362 -21.36 -18.09 40.61
C LEU A 362 -21.25 -18.57 42.05
N GLY A 363 -21.10 -19.89 42.16
CA GLY A 363 -21.12 -20.67 43.38
C GLY A 363 -19.91 -20.45 44.28
N ARG A 364 -20.18 -20.66 45.57
CA ARG A 364 -19.23 -20.82 46.68
C ARG A 364 -18.04 -21.70 46.32
N GLU A 365 -16.83 -21.16 46.46
CA GLU A 365 -15.69 -21.91 46.98
C GLU A 365 -14.94 -21.10 48.05
N LYS A 366 -14.32 -21.85 48.96
CA LYS A 366 -13.93 -21.44 50.31
C LYS A 366 -12.63 -20.63 50.34
N SER A 367 -12.64 -19.65 51.23
CA SER A 367 -11.52 -18.84 51.69
C SER A 367 -10.38 -19.69 52.28
N VAL A 368 -9.16 -19.52 51.75
CA VAL A 368 -7.90 -19.70 52.47
C VAL A 368 -6.97 -18.51 52.11
N LYS A 369 -6.48 -17.81 53.14
CA LYS A 369 -5.30 -16.91 53.13
C LYS A 369 -4.25 -17.55 54.06
N PRO A 370 -2.97 -17.13 54.09
CA PRO A 370 -2.21 -16.21 53.22
C PRO A 370 -0.80 -16.76 52.84
N SER A 371 -0.04 -16.05 52.01
CA SER A 371 1.35 -15.63 52.35
C SER A 371 2.00 -14.84 51.20
N GLU A 372 2.78 -13.84 51.62
CA GLU A 372 3.66 -13.01 50.82
C GLU A 372 4.91 -13.81 50.40
N GLY A 373 5.39 -13.59 49.18
CA GLY A 373 6.63 -14.17 48.70
C GLY A 373 6.94 -13.74 47.27
N ALA A 374 7.79 -12.73 47.14
CA ALA A 374 8.36 -12.31 45.87
C ALA A 374 9.31 -13.39 45.33
N SER A 375 9.05 -13.87 44.10
CA SER A 375 10.09 -14.49 43.27
C SER A 375 9.73 -14.30 41.79
N SER A 376 10.71 -13.87 41.00
CA SER A 376 10.59 -13.76 39.55
C SER A 376 10.53 -15.16 38.95
N GLY A 377 9.35 -15.59 38.51
CA GLY A 377 9.14 -16.85 37.82
C GLY A 377 9.31 -16.70 36.31
N THR A 378 10.24 -17.45 35.74
CA THR A 378 10.27 -17.78 34.31
C THR A 378 9.03 -18.60 33.98
N ILE A 379 8.17 -18.12 33.08
CA ILE A 379 7.03 -18.90 32.57
C ILE A 379 7.57 -19.85 31.50
N VAL A 380 7.63 -21.14 31.82
CA VAL A 380 7.81 -22.22 30.84
C VAL A 380 6.43 -22.74 30.48
N ALA A 381 5.96 -22.42 29.27
CA ALA A 381 4.74 -23.03 28.74
C ALA A 381 5.09 -24.45 28.26
N VAL A 382 4.60 -25.47 28.98
CA VAL A 382 4.68 -26.87 28.55
C VAL A 382 3.40 -27.20 27.81
N ILE A 383 3.48 -27.36 26.49
CA ILE A 383 2.37 -27.89 25.69
C ILE A 383 2.40 -29.42 25.81
N GLY A 384 1.43 -29.98 26.53
CA GLY A 384 1.25 -31.42 26.62
C GLY A 384 0.61 -31.97 25.35
N ILE A 385 1.32 -32.82 24.60
CA ILE A 385 0.75 -33.62 23.52
C ILE A 385 0.65 -35.06 24.01
N SER A 386 -0.57 -35.57 24.13
CA SER A 386 -0.84 -36.99 24.35
C SER A 386 -0.71 -37.75 23.03
N ILE A 387 0.25 -38.68 22.96
CA ILE A 387 0.37 -39.64 21.85
C ILE A 387 -0.03 -41.02 22.39
N ILE A 388 -1.09 -41.59 21.83
CA ILE A 388 -1.44 -43.00 22.01
C ILE A 388 -1.00 -43.74 20.75
N GLY A 389 -0.08 -44.68 20.89
CA GLY A 389 0.01 -45.86 20.01
C GLY A 389 1.06 -45.86 18.89
N VAL A 390 2.17 -46.55 19.20
CA VAL A 390 3.03 -47.37 18.32
C VAL A 390 3.86 -46.66 17.23
N GLY A 391 5.15 -46.46 17.57
CA GLY A 391 6.25 -46.74 16.65
C GLY A 391 6.67 -45.65 15.68
N LEU A 392 6.92 -44.42 16.15
CA LEU A 392 7.68 -43.44 15.37
C LEU A 392 8.62 -42.63 16.28
N LEU A 393 9.93 -42.69 16.01
CA LEU A 393 10.95 -41.91 16.69
C LEU A 393 10.93 -40.48 16.11
N VAL A 394 10.25 -39.56 16.80
CA VAL A 394 10.21 -38.14 16.42
C VAL A 394 11.30 -37.40 17.22
N PHE A 395 12.28 -36.83 16.51
CA PHE A 395 13.24 -35.91 17.12
C PHE A 395 12.57 -34.56 17.37
N LEU A 396 12.25 -34.26 18.63
CA LEU A 396 11.79 -32.93 19.03
C LEU A 396 12.98 -31.97 19.05
N LYS A 397 12.96 -30.96 18.16
CA LYS A 397 13.89 -29.84 18.19
C LYS A 397 13.29 -28.77 19.12
N VAL A 398 13.79 -28.69 20.35
CA VAL A 398 13.39 -27.64 21.30
C VAL A 398 14.08 -26.34 20.87
N ILE A 399 13.30 -25.39 20.35
CA ILE A 399 13.77 -24.03 20.07
C ILE A 399 13.51 -23.19 21.31
N ILE A 400 14.57 -22.85 22.03
CA ILE A 400 14.51 -21.88 23.12
C ILE A 400 14.67 -20.50 22.47
N VAL A 401 13.57 -19.74 22.36
CA VAL A 401 13.64 -18.33 21.96
C VAL A 401 13.81 -17.50 23.24
N PRO A 402 14.96 -16.85 23.46
CA PRO A 402 15.11 -15.94 24.59
C PRO A 402 14.24 -14.71 24.33
N ILE A 403 13.21 -14.51 25.16
CA ILE A 403 12.46 -13.26 25.21
C ILE A 403 13.38 -12.22 25.85
N THR A 404 14.07 -11.43 25.04
CA THR A 404 14.81 -10.27 25.53
C THR A 404 13.83 -9.18 25.94
N THR A 405 13.66 -8.98 27.24
CA THR A 405 12.92 -7.87 27.83
C THR A 405 13.68 -6.55 27.62
N ARG A 406 13.58 -5.99 26.41
CA ARG A 406 14.14 -4.67 26.09
C ARG A 406 13.16 -3.80 25.27
N SER A 407 11.96 -3.57 25.80
CA SER A 407 11.12 -2.43 25.37
C SER A 407 10.12 -1.95 26.44
N ILE A 408 10.54 -1.84 27.72
CA ILE A 408 9.72 -1.17 28.77
C ILE A 408 10.56 -0.18 29.59
N ARG A 409 11.46 0.56 28.94
CA ARG A 409 12.11 1.71 29.59
C ARG A 409 12.28 2.87 28.63
N ARG A 410 11.21 3.61 28.39
CA ARG A 410 11.22 5.06 28.13
C ARG A 410 9.78 5.60 28.18
N ARG A 411 9.34 5.94 29.39
CA ARG A 411 8.42 7.06 29.75
C ARG A 411 7.96 6.87 31.19
N LEU A 412 8.80 7.35 32.11
CA LEU A 412 8.39 7.70 33.46
C LEU A 412 9.04 9.05 33.76
N CYS A 413 8.42 10.10 33.23
CA CYS A 413 8.63 11.48 33.63
C CYS A 413 7.25 12.14 33.75
N LEU A 414 6.87 12.37 35.02
CA LEU A 414 6.04 13.47 35.52
C LEU A 414 4.66 13.69 34.87
N PHE A 415 3.63 13.16 35.51
CA PHE A 415 2.52 13.95 36.08
C PHE A 415 1.99 13.25 37.34
#